data_AF-R7VEI0-F1
#
_entry.id   AF-R7VEI0-F1
#
_cell.length_a   1.000
_cell.length_b   1.000
_cell.length_c   1.000
_cell.angle_alpha   90.00
_cell.angle_beta   90.00
_cell.angle_gamma   90.00
#
_symmetry.space_group_name_H-M   'P 1'
#
loop_
_entity.id
_entity.type
_entity.pdbx_description
1 polymer ?
#
loop_
_entity_poly.entity_id
_entity_poly.type
_entity_poly.pdbx_seq_one_letter_code
_entity_poly.pdbx_strand_id
1 'polypeptide(L)' 'DELQRMERAGVIRKITNATEWCVPMVPVVKPNNSVRICVDLKCLNASVLRERYVIPT' A
#
# COMPACT_ATOMS: atom_id res chain seq x y z
N ASP A 1 -14.61 -7.80 4.00
CA ASP A 1 -13.76 -7.06 3.05
C ASP A 1 -12.42 -6.66 3.66
N GLU A 2 -11.34 -6.78 2.91
CA GLU A 2 -9.96 -6.55 3.41
C GLU A 2 -9.71 -5.07 3.79
N LEU A 3 -10.27 -4.11 3.04
CA LEU A 3 -10.19 -2.68 3.37
C LEU A 3 -10.82 -2.36 4.73
N GLN A 4 -12.01 -2.89 5.01
CA GLN A 4 -12.71 -2.70 6.28
C GLN A 4 -11.92 -3.30 7.45
N ARG A 5 -11.28 -4.46 7.24
CA ARG A 5 -10.42 -5.09 8.25
C ARG A 5 -9.23 -4.18 8.59
N MET A 6 -8.55 -3.63 7.57
CA MET A 6 -7.42 -2.73 7.76
C MET A 6 -7.82 -1.39 8.41
N GLU A 7 -8.99 -0.85 8.07
CA GLU A 7 -9.53 0.37 8.70
C GLU A 7 -9.83 0.13 10.18
N ARG A 8 -10.51 -0.98 10.53
CA ARG A 8 -10.78 -1.35 11.94
C ARG A 8 -9.51 -1.63 12.74
N ALA A 9 -8.47 -2.16 12.09
CA ALA A 9 -7.17 -2.40 12.70
C ALA A 9 -6.31 -1.12 12.82
N GLY A 10 -6.78 0.03 12.31
CA GLY A 10 -6.03 1.30 12.36
C GLY A 10 -4.85 1.37 11.39
N VAL A 11 -4.78 0.45 10.41
CA VAL A 11 -3.69 0.41 9.41
C VAL A 11 -3.89 1.47 8.33
N ILE A 12 -5.15 1.72 7.94
CA ILE A 12 -5.53 2.74 6.96
C ILE A 12 -6.68 3.58 7.49
N ARG A 13 -6.90 4.75 6.88
CA ARG A 13 -8.07 5.60 7.14
C ARG A 13 -8.70 6.04 5.82
N LYS A 14 -10.02 6.21 5.81
CA LYS A 14 -10.71 6.83 4.68
C LYS A 14 -10.36 8.31 4.57
N ILE A 15 -10.07 8.76 3.34
CA ILE A 15 -9.89 10.18 3.02
C ILE A 15 -10.99 10.55 2.01
N THR A 16 -11.71 11.63 2.27
CA THR A 16 -12.84 12.10 1.43
C THR A 16 -12.48 13.30 0.56
N ASN A 17 -11.38 13.99 0.89
CA ASN A 17 -10.94 15.19 0.19
C ASN A 17 -9.79 14.86 -0.76
N ALA A 18 -9.60 15.68 -1.79
CA ALA A 18 -8.46 15.55 -2.69
C ALA A 18 -7.13 15.73 -1.93
N THR A 19 -6.14 14.93 -2.31
CA THR A 19 -4.78 15.00 -1.77
C THR A 19 -3.79 15.24 -2.90
N GLU A 20 -2.67 15.89 -2.60
CA GLU A 20 -1.59 16.13 -3.57
C GLU A 20 -0.96 14.82 -4.08
N TRP A 21 -1.04 13.78 -3.26
CA TRP A 21 -0.49 12.47 -3.56
C TRP A 21 -1.62 11.44 -3.68
N CYS A 22 -1.62 10.70 -4.79
CA CYS A 22 -2.50 9.57 -5.02
C CYS A 22 -1.74 8.49 -5.80
N VAL A 23 -1.94 7.23 -5.42
CA VAL A 23 -1.29 6.07 -6.04
C VAL A 23 -2.33 4.99 -6.30
N PRO A 24 -2.23 4.26 -7.42
CA PRO A 24 -3.23 3.24 -7.76
C PRO A 24 -3.11 2.01 -6.86
N MET A 25 -4.27 1.41 -6.56
CA MET A 25 -4.38 0.13 -5.85
C MET A 25 -4.35 -1.03 -6.86
N VAL A 26 -3.63 -2.10 -6.52
CA VAL A 26 -3.48 -3.30 -7.34
C VAL A 26 -3.98 -4.51 -6.53
N PRO A 27 -5.24 -4.96 -6.72
CA PRO A 27 -5.74 -6.15 -6.07
C PRO A 27 -5.23 -7.41 -6.78
N VAL A 28 -4.83 -8.43 -6.01
CA VAL A 28 -4.41 -9.74 -6.50
C VAL A 28 -5.18 -10.83 -5.77
N VAL A 29 -5.82 -11.73 -6.50
CA VAL A 29 -6.49 -12.90 -5.91
C VAL A 29 -5.42 -13.95 -5.60
N LYS A 30 -5.38 -14.41 -4.34
CA LYS A 30 -4.51 -15.52 -3.91
C LYS A 30 -5.12 -16.88 -4.28
N PRO A 31 -4.33 -17.97 -4.31
CA PRO A 31 -4.85 -19.32 -4.57
C PRO A 31 -5.95 -19.78 -3.61
N ASN A 32 -5.96 -19.26 -2.37
CA ASN A 32 -7.02 -19.52 -1.38
C ASN A 32 -8.26 -18.62 -1.57
N ASN A 33 -8.40 -18.00 -2.74
CA ASN A 33 -9.48 -17.09 -3.12
C ASN A 33 -9.60 -15.80 -2.28
N SER A 34 -8.65 -15.52 -1.39
CA SER A 34 -8.60 -14.24 -0.66
C SER A 34 -7.95 -13.15 -1.51
N VAL A 35 -8.36 -11.90 -1.31
CA VAL A 35 -7.80 -10.74 -2.01
C VAL A 35 -6.62 -10.18 -1.23
N ARG A 36 -5.45 -10.05 -1.88
CA ARG A 36 -4.33 -9.26 -1.41
C ARG A 36 -4.39 -7.88 -2.06
N ILE A 37 -4.36 -6.84 -1.24
CA ILE A 37 -4.31 -5.46 -1.72
C ILE A 37 -2.84 -5.03 -1.75
N CYS A 38 -2.37 -4.62 -2.92
CA CYS A 38 -1.07 -3.98 -3.11
C CYS A 38 -1.27 -2.52 -3.55
N VAL A 39 -0.24 -1.70 -3.38
CA VAL A 39 -0.22 -0.29 -3.83
C VAL A 39 0.99 -0.11 -4.74
N ASP A 40 0.81 0.52 -5.91
CA ASP A 40 1.95 0.81 -6.79
C ASP A 40 2.69 2.05 -6.32
N LEU A 41 3.75 1.83 -5.55
CA LEU A 41 4.59 2.89 -5.00
C LEU A 41 5.78 3.26 -5.91
N LYS A 42 5.84 2.81 -7.17
CA LYS A 42 7.00 3.05 -8.06
C LYS A 42 7.39 4.53 -8.17
N CYS A 43 6.44 5.42 -8.45
CA CYS A 43 6.71 6.85 -8.59
C CYS A 43 7.13 7.47 -7.25
N LEU A 44 6.41 7.15 -6.17
CA LEU A 44 6.74 7.63 -4.83
C LEU A 44 8.16 7.23 -4.42
N ASN A 45 8.52 5.97 -4.72
CA ASN A 45 9.82 5.39 -4.44
C ASN A 45 11.00 6.07 -5.16
N ALA A 46 10.75 6.84 -6.23
CA ALA A 46 11.77 7.64 -6.91
C ALA A 46 12.01 8.99 -6.21
N SER A 47 11.01 9.50 -5.49
CA SER A 47 11.08 10.77 -4.75
C SER A 47 11.61 10.61 -3.31
N VAL A 48 11.65 9.39 -2.79
CA VAL A 48 12.14 9.10 -1.43
C VAL A 48 13.66 9.00 -1.42
N LEU A 49 14.32 9.84 -0.62
CA LEU A 49 15.73 9.67 -0.30
C LEU A 49 15.91 8.47 0.63
N ARG A 50 16.61 7.42 0.17
CA ARG A 50 16.78 6.17 0.92
C ARG A 50 18.14 6.11 1.62
N GLU A 51 18.11 5.82 2.91
CA GLU A 51 19.27 5.34 3.63
C GLU A 51 19.62 3.92 3.17
N ARG A 52 20.91 3.64 2.99
CA ARG A 52 21.39 2.30 2.60
C ARG A 52 21.73 1.51 3.85
N TYR A 53 20.83 0.63 4.26
CA TYR A 53 21.11 -0.42 5.25
C TYR A 53 21.43 -1.72 4.50
N VAL A 54 22.68 -2.19 4.61
CA VAL A 54 23.11 -3.42 3.93
C VAL A 54 22.68 -4.62 4.77
N ILE A 55 21.84 -5.48 4.20
CA ILE A 55 21.48 -6.76 4.80
C ILE A 55 22.56 -7.78 4.39
N PRO A 56 23.14 -8.54 5.33
CA PRO A 56 24.09 -9.61 5.00
C PRO A 56 23.47 -10.64 4.05
N THR A 57 24.26 -11.13 3.09
CA THR A 57 23.87 -12.19 2.14
C THR A 57 24.05 -13.58 2.74
#